data_AF-A0A7S0E7Z6-F1
#
_entry.id   AF-A0A7S0E7Z6-F1
#
_cell.length_a   1.000
_cell.length_b   1.000
_cell.length_c   1.000
_cell.angle_alpha   90.00
_cell.angle_beta   90.00
_cell.angle_gamma   90.00
#
_symmetry.space_group_name_H-M   'P 1'
#
loop_
_entity.id
_entity.type
_entity.pdbx_description
1 polymer ?
#
loop_
_entity_poly.entity_id
_entity_poly.type
_entity_poly.pdbx_seq_one_letter_code
_entity_poly.pdbx_strand_id
1 'polypeptide(L)'
;DETATSKTGDVPDTQMLRSLVLAACLATTATATAPRPALLRLRGGGGAAKAGGGEGQPKTGKLWVASTFSRDHIRFMSELLHYLGAYAGPRALAPSTIESVMMTMNSVNTCPYCSGLHDELGRMAQAKVDKKQPEVAYATTFAEEAGRGAKVRAAYATLVGAVGEGKALSARALCWALLWGKTTGNSINDVRGKLLAPRRWLELTPFDLLLFLYYGPLFLVIGLVNAVLAKAPQVPAWVSAGLGVVLWVPQAVHLLFAGLISLALRLLASPVVGLSL
;
A
#
# COMPACT_ATOMS: atom_id res chain seq x y z
N ASP A 1 71.64 9.73 -15.58
CA ASP A 1 71.10 9.35 -14.25
C ASP A 1 70.01 10.32 -13.83
N GLU A 2 68.80 10.09 -14.32
CA GLU A 2 67.59 10.83 -13.94
C GLU A 2 66.58 9.82 -13.38
N THR A 3 66.29 9.96 -12.08
CA THR A 3 65.41 9.10 -11.30
C THR A 3 63.95 9.55 -11.43
N ALA A 4 63.15 8.73 -12.10
CA ALA A 4 61.70 8.88 -12.19
C ALA A 4 61.02 8.43 -10.88
N THR A 5 60.22 9.31 -10.28
CA THR A 5 59.35 8.98 -9.13
C THR A 5 57.91 8.76 -9.60
N SER A 6 57.44 7.54 -9.36
CA SER A 6 56.07 7.06 -9.60
C SER A 6 55.12 7.58 -8.51
N LYS A 7 54.03 8.26 -8.90
CA LYS A 7 52.88 8.56 -8.03
C LYS A 7 51.82 7.47 -8.16
N THR A 8 51.66 6.68 -7.11
CA THR A 8 50.53 5.75 -6.93
C THR A 8 49.29 6.54 -6.49
N GLY A 9 48.18 6.34 -7.19
CA GLY A 9 46.89 6.93 -6.87
C GLY A 9 46.17 6.19 -5.75
N ASP A 10 45.64 6.95 -4.79
CA ASP A 10 44.79 6.46 -3.72
C ASP A 10 43.43 6.03 -4.26
N VAL A 11 43.03 4.80 -3.93
CA VAL A 11 41.67 4.28 -4.13
C VAL A 11 40.87 4.59 -2.87
N PRO A 12 39.70 5.26 -2.96
CA PRO A 12 38.90 5.55 -1.77
C PRO A 12 38.27 4.28 -1.18
N ASP A 13 38.38 4.22 0.15
CA ASP A 13 38.03 3.13 1.05
C ASP A 13 36.53 2.75 0.98
N THR A 14 36.24 1.55 0.49
CA THR A 14 34.89 0.95 0.46
C THR A 14 34.35 0.55 1.85
N GLN A 15 35.06 0.83 2.94
CA GLN A 15 34.63 0.45 4.30
C GLN A 15 33.56 1.36 4.91
N MET A 16 33.40 2.61 4.44
CA MET A 16 32.44 3.55 5.06
C MET A 16 30.96 3.21 4.80
N LEU A 17 30.67 2.41 3.77
CA LEU A 17 29.30 2.02 3.39
C LEU A 17 28.73 0.85 4.19
N ARG A 18 29.56 0.07 4.89
CA ARG A 18 29.10 -1.08 5.70
C ARG A 18 28.71 -0.71 7.14
N SER A 19 29.21 0.41 7.66
CA SER A 19 28.94 0.81 9.06
C SER A 19 27.65 1.62 9.25
N LEU A 20 27.03 2.13 8.18
CA LEU A 20 25.80 2.93 8.24
C LEU A 20 24.50 2.11 8.33
N VAL A 21 24.55 0.80 8.05
CA VAL A 21 23.35 -0.07 8.10
C VAL A 21 23.13 -0.69 9.48
N LEU A 22 24.13 -0.67 10.38
CA LEU A 22 24.07 -1.38 11.67
C LEU A 22 23.95 -0.48 12.92
N ALA A 23 24.11 0.85 12.79
CA ALA A 23 24.18 1.77 13.93
C ALA A 23 22.88 2.56 14.22
N ALA A 24 21.72 2.13 13.69
CA ALA A 24 20.42 2.72 13.98
C ALA A 24 19.65 2.01 15.13
N CYS A 25 20.29 1.05 15.80
CA CYS A 25 19.76 0.38 16.97
C CYS A 25 20.59 0.78 18.19
N LEU A 26 19.91 1.24 19.25
CA LEU A 26 20.42 1.55 20.61
C LEU A 26 20.83 3.01 20.84
N ALA A 27 19.84 3.86 21.11
CA ALA A 27 19.78 4.66 22.33
C ALA A 27 18.57 5.60 22.26
N THR A 28 17.53 5.31 23.04
CA THR A 28 16.61 6.34 23.52
C THR A 28 15.89 5.80 24.74
N THR A 29 16.28 6.36 25.89
CA THR A 29 15.59 6.22 27.18
C THR A 29 14.17 6.77 27.04
N ALA A 30 13.18 5.87 27.05
CA ALA A 30 11.79 6.22 26.85
C ALA A 30 11.14 6.67 28.17
N THR A 31 10.71 7.93 28.22
CA THR A 31 9.62 8.35 29.11
C THR A 31 8.31 7.84 28.52
N ALA A 32 7.53 7.10 29.31
CA ALA A 32 6.28 6.48 28.87
C ALA A 32 5.21 7.55 28.60
N THR A 33 5.02 7.92 27.33
CA THR A 33 3.84 8.69 26.92
C THR A 33 2.67 7.71 26.68
N ALA A 34 1.49 8.06 27.18
CA ALA A 34 0.29 7.24 27.09
C ALA A 34 -0.04 6.83 25.64
N PRO A 35 -0.55 5.60 25.42
CA PRO A 35 -0.89 5.09 24.09
C PRO A 35 -2.00 5.93 23.44
N ARG A 36 -1.79 6.36 22.19
CA ARG A 36 -2.80 7.10 21.40
C ARG A 36 -4.02 6.20 21.08
N PRO A 37 -5.23 6.78 20.93
CA PRO A 37 -6.49 6.05 20.74
C PRO A 37 -6.56 5.10 19.52
N ALA A 38 -5.66 5.25 18.54
CA ALA A 38 -5.67 4.47 17.30
C ALA A 38 -5.38 2.97 17.53
N LEU A 39 -4.49 2.63 18.47
CA LEU A 39 -4.20 1.22 18.82
C LEU A 39 -5.35 0.56 19.57
N LEU A 40 -6.15 1.33 20.31
CA LEU A 40 -7.35 0.84 20.99
C LEU A 40 -8.51 0.54 20.01
N ARG A 41 -8.57 1.24 18.86
CA ARG A 41 -9.57 0.96 17.81
C ARG A 41 -9.34 -0.35 17.06
N LEU A 42 -8.14 -0.92 17.10
CA LEU A 42 -7.88 -2.26 16.55
C LEU A 42 -8.57 -3.37 17.36
N ARG A 43 -9.12 -3.08 18.55
CA ARG A 43 -9.66 -4.09 19.47
C ARG A 43 -11.18 -4.33 19.36
N GLY A 44 -11.94 -3.59 18.54
CA GLY A 44 -13.41 -3.70 18.59
C GLY A 44 -14.25 -3.13 17.45
N GLY A 45 -13.71 -2.94 16.24
CA GLY A 45 -14.46 -2.41 15.10
C GLY A 45 -15.36 -3.41 14.36
N GLY A 46 -16.01 -4.33 15.07
CA GLY A 46 -16.95 -5.31 14.49
C GLY A 46 -18.37 -4.76 14.39
N GLY A 47 -18.56 -3.67 13.64
CA GLY A 47 -19.90 -3.16 13.33
C GLY A 47 -20.46 -3.89 12.12
N ALA A 48 -21.40 -4.80 12.34
CA ALA A 48 -22.15 -5.49 11.30
C ALA A 48 -22.76 -4.47 10.32
N ALA A 49 -22.36 -4.55 9.05
CA ALA A 49 -23.03 -3.84 7.97
C ALA A 49 -24.43 -4.47 7.81
N LYS A 50 -25.44 -3.85 8.44
CA LYS A 50 -26.84 -4.13 8.11
C LYS A 50 -27.05 -3.78 6.64
N ALA A 51 -27.54 -4.77 5.89
CA ALA A 51 -28.19 -4.54 4.60
C ALA A 51 -29.45 -3.69 4.85
N GLY A 52 -29.33 -2.39 4.61
CA GLY A 52 -30.42 -1.41 4.74
C GLY A 52 -30.04 -0.19 3.92
N GLY A 53 -30.83 0.10 2.90
CA GLY A 53 -30.52 1.07 1.85
C GLY A 53 -30.43 2.52 2.31
N GLY A 54 -29.88 3.36 1.42
CA GLY A 54 -30.16 4.78 1.42
C GLY A 54 -29.07 5.72 1.94
N GLU A 55 -27.78 5.37 1.83
CA GLU A 55 -26.71 6.38 1.79
C GLU A 55 -25.52 5.76 1.04
N GLY A 56 -25.03 6.47 0.02
CA GLY A 56 -24.18 5.93 -1.04
C GLY A 56 -22.97 5.17 -0.52
N GLN A 57 -23.09 3.85 -0.41
CA GLN A 57 -21.93 2.99 -0.24
C GLN A 57 -21.00 3.29 -1.41
N PRO A 58 -19.73 3.66 -1.18
CA PRO A 58 -18.79 3.84 -2.26
C PRO A 58 -18.77 2.56 -3.11
N LYS A 59 -18.67 2.71 -4.44
CA LYS A 59 -18.71 1.58 -5.40
C LYS A 59 -17.65 0.51 -5.12
N THR A 60 -16.65 0.84 -4.29
CA THR A 60 -15.69 -0.10 -3.73
C THR A 60 -16.34 -0.97 -2.66
N GLY A 61 -16.44 -2.28 -2.93
CA GLY A 61 -16.62 -3.25 -1.86
C GLY A 61 -15.49 -3.09 -0.83
N LYS A 62 -15.85 -2.97 0.46
CA LYS A 62 -14.88 -2.85 1.56
C LYS A 62 -14.08 -4.14 1.76
N LEU A 63 -14.60 -5.26 1.27
CA LEU A 63 -14.11 -6.62 1.50
C LEU A 63 -13.92 -7.33 0.16
N TRP A 64 -13.04 -8.32 0.15
CA TRP A 64 -12.90 -9.23 -0.97
C TRP A 64 -14.12 -10.14 -1.07
N VAL A 65 -14.55 -10.36 -2.31
CA VAL A 65 -15.39 -11.50 -2.70
C VAL A 65 -14.67 -12.23 -3.83
N ALA A 66 -14.91 -13.53 -3.98
CA ALA A 66 -14.15 -14.36 -4.93
C ALA A 66 -14.16 -13.80 -6.36
N SER A 67 -15.30 -13.28 -6.82
CA SER A 67 -15.45 -12.72 -8.18
C SER A 67 -14.61 -11.46 -8.42
N THR A 68 -14.49 -10.57 -7.43
CA THR A 68 -13.68 -9.35 -7.55
C THR A 68 -12.21 -9.62 -7.28
N PHE A 69 -11.89 -10.61 -6.44
CA PHE A 69 -10.53 -10.99 -6.10
C PHE A 69 -9.71 -11.32 -7.35
N SER A 70 -10.16 -12.27 -8.18
CA SER A 70 -9.38 -12.71 -9.33
C SER A 70 -9.21 -11.60 -10.38
N ARG A 71 -10.30 -10.90 -10.70
CA ARG A 71 -10.28 -9.79 -11.67
C ARG A 71 -9.30 -8.69 -11.23
N ASP A 72 -9.32 -8.33 -9.95
CA ASP A 72 -8.56 -7.19 -9.46
C ASP A 72 -7.08 -7.54 -9.23
N HIS A 73 -6.75 -8.79 -8.87
CA HIS A 73 -5.35 -9.22 -8.75
C HIS A 73 -4.60 -9.23 -10.08
N ILE A 74 -5.26 -9.55 -11.19
CA ILE A 74 -4.67 -9.37 -12.54
C ILE A 74 -4.34 -7.89 -12.76
N ARG A 75 -5.26 -6.98 -12.38
CA ARG A 75 -5.04 -5.55 -12.52
C ARG A 75 -3.90 -5.06 -11.62
N PHE A 76 -3.87 -5.43 -10.35
CA PHE A 76 -2.82 -5.02 -9.43
C PHE A 76 -1.44 -5.50 -9.88
N MET A 77 -1.33 -6.74 -10.34
CA MET A 77 -0.10 -7.30 -10.90
C MET A 77 0.41 -6.44 -12.07
N SER A 78 -0.47 -5.98 -12.96
CA SER A 78 -0.08 -5.13 -14.10
C SER A 78 0.43 -3.73 -13.70
N GLU A 79 0.16 -3.27 -12.48
CA GLU A 79 0.58 -1.95 -11.98
C GLU A 79 1.88 -2.02 -11.15
N LEU A 80 2.42 -3.21 -10.87
CA LEU A 80 3.57 -3.38 -9.95
C LEU A 80 4.81 -2.58 -10.34
N LEU A 81 5.17 -2.56 -11.63
CA LEU A 81 6.34 -1.80 -12.11
C LEU A 81 6.11 -0.29 -12.06
N HIS A 82 4.87 0.16 -12.28
CA HIS A 82 4.51 1.57 -12.12
C HIS A 82 4.51 1.96 -10.63
N TYR A 83 4.10 1.05 -9.75
CA TYR A 83 4.15 1.27 -8.30
C TYR A 83 5.60 1.39 -7.80
N LEU A 84 6.51 0.52 -8.26
CA LEU A 84 7.94 0.67 -7.98
C LEU A 84 8.49 2.00 -8.54
N GLY A 85 8.05 2.37 -9.74
CA GLY A 85 8.38 3.63 -10.40
C GLY A 85 7.96 4.89 -9.63
N ALA A 86 7.02 4.77 -8.68
CA ALA A 86 6.66 5.89 -7.80
C ALA A 86 7.75 6.22 -6.78
N TYR A 87 8.57 5.25 -6.38
CA TYR A 87 9.66 5.43 -5.41
C TYR A 87 11.04 5.55 -6.07
N ALA A 88 11.22 4.98 -7.25
CA ALA A 88 12.52 4.90 -7.91
C ALA A 88 12.48 5.26 -9.40
N GLY A 89 13.57 5.86 -9.89
CA GLY A 89 13.77 6.20 -11.30
C GLY A 89 13.12 7.52 -11.73
N PRO A 90 13.04 7.79 -13.05
CA PRO A 90 12.66 9.11 -13.59
C PRO A 90 11.19 9.48 -13.37
N ARG A 91 10.37 8.53 -12.92
CA ARG A 91 8.94 8.73 -12.63
C ARG A 91 8.63 8.81 -11.14
N ALA A 92 9.67 8.85 -10.30
CA ALA A 92 9.52 8.92 -8.86
C ALA A 92 8.77 10.20 -8.46
N LEU A 93 7.91 10.06 -7.46
CA LEU A 93 7.19 11.16 -6.84
C LEU A 93 7.92 11.58 -5.56
N ALA A 94 7.69 12.80 -5.11
CA ALA A 94 8.19 13.23 -3.81
C ALA A 94 7.54 12.37 -2.71
N PRO A 95 8.27 11.92 -1.67
CA PRO A 95 7.68 11.10 -0.61
C PRO A 95 6.46 11.72 0.06
N SER A 96 6.46 13.04 0.27
CA SER A 96 5.29 13.75 0.80
C SER A 96 4.06 13.66 -0.10
N THR A 97 4.25 13.64 -1.43
CA THR A 97 3.19 13.43 -2.42
C THR A 97 2.67 11.99 -2.39
N ILE A 98 3.58 11.02 -2.31
CA ILE A 98 3.22 9.59 -2.22
C ILE A 98 2.30 9.37 -1.01
N GLU A 99 2.73 9.80 0.17
CA GLU A 99 1.93 9.59 1.37
C GLU A 99 0.64 10.44 1.37
N SER A 100 0.63 11.60 0.71
CA SER A 100 -0.61 12.37 0.53
C SER A 100 -1.64 11.62 -0.35
N VAL A 101 -1.18 10.96 -1.41
CA VAL A 101 -2.01 10.06 -2.23
C VAL A 101 -2.51 8.89 -1.39
N MET A 102 -1.63 8.25 -0.61
CA MET A 102 -2.00 7.10 0.22
C MET A 102 -3.03 7.47 1.30
N MET A 103 -2.76 8.51 2.09
CA MET A 103 -3.70 8.99 3.11
C MET A 103 -5.05 9.37 2.50
N THR A 104 -5.06 10.04 1.34
CA THR A 104 -6.30 10.39 0.63
C THR A 104 -7.08 9.17 0.17
N MET A 105 -6.41 8.20 -0.46
CA MET A 105 -7.03 6.94 -0.90
C MET A 105 -7.65 6.14 0.25
N ASN A 106 -7.06 6.22 1.46
CA ASN A 106 -7.55 5.56 2.67
C ASN A 106 -8.61 6.38 3.42
N SER A 107 -8.74 7.69 3.15
CA SER A 107 -9.81 8.50 3.72
C SER A 107 -11.20 8.05 3.24
N VAL A 108 -11.26 7.46 2.03
CA VAL A 108 -12.46 6.83 1.48
C VAL A 108 -12.38 5.32 1.69
N ASN A 109 -13.27 4.76 2.52
CA ASN A 109 -13.22 3.39 3.03
C ASN A 109 -11.96 3.08 3.85
N THR A 110 -11.88 3.70 5.02
CA THR A 110 -10.76 3.58 5.94
C THR A 110 -10.42 2.14 6.31
N CYS A 111 -9.12 1.82 6.20
CA CYS A 111 -8.52 0.62 6.72
C CYS A 111 -7.54 0.97 7.85
N PRO A 112 -7.70 0.41 9.06
CA PRO A 112 -6.81 0.70 10.19
C PRO A 112 -5.34 0.35 9.95
N TYR A 113 -5.06 -0.71 9.19
CA TYR A 113 -3.68 -1.09 8.83
C TYR A 113 -3.02 -0.01 7.98
N CYS A 114 -3.75 0.48 6.97
CA CYS A 114 -3.28 1.53 6.07
C CYS A 114 -3.12 2.87 6.80
N SER A 115 -4.04 3.23 7.70
CA SER A 115 -3.88 4.42 8.56
C SER A 115 -2.62 4.30 9.40
N GLY A 116 -2.44 3.19 10.13
CA GLY A 116 -1.27 3.00 10.97
C GLY A 116 0.07 3.06 10.21
N LEU A 117 0.10 2.60 8.97
CA LEU A 117 1.30 2.64 8.13
C LEU A 117 1.51 4.03 7.52
N HIS A 118 0.55 4.50 6.73
CA HIS A 118 0.70 5.70 5.91
C HIS A 118 0.60 7.00 6.69
N ASP A 119 -0.09 7.03 7.83
CA ASP A 119 -0.08 8.22 8.69
C ASP A 119 1.32 8.41 9.31
N GLU A 120 2.00 7.31 9.69
CA GLU A 120 3.35 7.37 10.23
C GLU A 120 4.40 7.66 9.14
N LEU A 121 4.31 7.01 7.98
CA LEU A 121 5.14 7.35 6.82
C LEU A 121 4.92 8.81 6.38
N GLY A 122 3.67 9.27 6.37
CA GLY A 122 3.31 10.66 6.07
C GLY A 122 3.91 11.64 7.07
N ARG A 123 3.86 11.33 8.37
CA ARG A 123 4.54 12.11 9.42
C ARG A 123 6.04 12.17 9.18
N MET A 124 6.68 11.04 8.88
CA MET A 124 8.12 10.95 8.64
C MET A 124 8.55 11.74 7.39
N ALA A 125 7.70 11.75 6.36
CA ALA A 125 7.89 12.48 5.11
C ALA A 125 7.38 13.93 5.15
N GLN A 126 6.88 14.40 6.30
CA GLN A 126 6.30 15.73 6.48
C GLN A 126 5.15 16.03 5.49
N ALA A 127 4.39 15.02 5.12
CA ALA A 127 3.27 15.14 4.19
C ALA A 127 2.15 16.02 4.78
N LYS A 128 1.62 16.93 3.95
CA LYS A 128 0.41 17.70 4.22
C LYS A 128 -0.51 17.55 3.03
N VAL A 129 -1.68 16.96 3.25
CA VAL A 129 -2.64 16.69 2.17
C VAL A 129 -3.21 18.01 1.65
N ASP A 130 -2.75 18.42 0.46
CA ASP A 130 -3.36 19.49 -0.32
C ASP A 130 -4.30 18.90 -1.37
N LYS A 131 -5.60 19.11 -1.21
CA LYS A 131 -6.63 18.62 -2.15
C LYS A 131 -6.49 19.21 -3.56
N LYS A 132 -5.77 20.32 -3.72
CA LYS A 132 -5.52 20.95 -5.02
C LYS A 132 -4.33 20.32 -5.76
N GLN A 133 -3.49 19.55 -5.06
CA GLN A 133 -2.39 18.83 -5.71
C GLN A 133 -2.97 17.82 -6.73
N PRO A 134 -2.49 17.81 -8.00
CA PRO A 134 -3.08 16.98 -9.05
C PRO A 134 -3.18 15.49 -8.70
N GLU A 135 -2.13 14.93 -8.10
CA GLU A 135 -2.10 13.53 -7.67
C GLU A 135 -3.15 13.22 -6.60
N VAL A 136 -3.36 14.13 -5.65
CA VAL A 136 -4.34 14.02 -4.56
C VAL A 136 -5.77 14.17 -5.08
N ALA A 137 -6.01 15.12 -5.99
CA ALA A 137 -7.30 15.30 -6.64
C ALA A 137 -7.70 14.05 -7.43
N TYR A 138 -6.77 13.50 -8.22
CA TYR A 138 -6.98 12.23 -8.90
C TYR A 138 -7.24 11.07 -7.94
N ALA A 139 -6.44 10.96 -6.87
CA ALA A 139 -6.60 9.93 -5.85
C ALA A 139 -7.99 9.98 -5.20
N THR A 140 -8.53 11.18 -4.97
CA THR A 140 -9.89 11.37 -4.43
C THR A 140 -10.93 10.75 -5.38
N THR A 141 -10.93 11.15 -6.66
CA THR A 141 -11.85 10.58 -7.66
C THR A 141 -11.68 9.07 -7.82
N PHE A 142 -10.43 8.60 -7.82
CA PHE A 142 -10.13 7.18 -7.91
C PHE A 142 -10.72 6.40 -6.73
N ALA A 143 -10.58 6.92 -5.51
CA ALA A 143 -11.04 6.26 -4.30
C ALA A 143 -12.57 6.15 -4.26
N GLU A 144 -13.29 7.21 -4.67
CA GLU A 144 -14.75 7.26 -4.76
C GLU A 144 -15.31 6.30 -5.82
N GLU A 145 -14.62 6.20 -6.96
CA GLU A 145 -15.09 5.43 -8.12
C GLU A 145 -14.41 4.05 -8.26
N ALA A 146 -13.69 3.59 -7.24
CA ALA A 146 -13.01 2.29 -7.23
C ALA A 146 -12.02 2.09 -8.38
N GLY A 147 -11.39 3.17 -8.86
CA GLY A 147 -10.47 3.14 -9.99
C GLY A 147 -11.11 2.82 -11.35
N ARG A 148 -12.45 2.89 -11.46
CA ARG A 148 -13.19 2.47 -12.66
C ARG A 148 -14.13 3.57 -13.17
N GLY A 149 -14.56 3.43 -14.43
CA GLY A 149 -15.57 4.28 -15.04
C GLY A 149 -15.03 5.55 -15.71
N ALA A 150 -15.93 6.30 -16.33
CA ALA A 150 -15.59 7.46 -17.16
C ALA A 150 -14.95 8.61 -16.36
N LYS A 151 -15.40 8.84 -15.11
CA LYS A 151 -14.85 9.88 -14.25
C LYS A 151 -13.37 9.66 -13.92
N VAL A 152 -12.98 8.43 -13.60
CA VAL A 152 -11.56 8.10 -13.33
C VAL A 152 -10.71 8.30 -14.58
N ARG A 153 -11.21 7.94 -15.77
CA ARG A 153 -10.50 8.19 -17.04
C ARG A 153 -10.32 9.68 -17.31
N ALA A 154 -11.36 10.48 -17.11
CA ALA A 154 -11.28 11.93 -17.27
C ALA A 154 -10.31 12.56 -16.27
N ALA A 155 -10.40 12.18 -14.98
CA ALA A 155 -9.47 12.64 -13.95
C ALA A 155 -8.01 12.23 -14.25
N TYR A 156 -7.80 11.03 -14.82
CA TYR A 156 -6.49 10.57 -15.23
C TYR A 156 -5.93 11.41 -16.38
N ALA A 157 -6.75 11.76 -17.38
CA ALA A 157 -6.33 12.65 -18.46
C ALA A 157 -5.91 14.02 -17.93
N THR A 158 -6.67 14.59 -16.98
CA THR A 158 -6.29 15.84 -16.30
C THR A 158 -4.96 15.70 -15.54
N LEU A 159 -4.76 14.58 -14.83
CA LEU A 159 -3.51 14.30 -14.13
C LEU A 159 -2.32 14.24 -15.11
N VAL A 160 -2.46 13.52 -16.23
CA VAL A 160 -1.43 13.42 -17.27
C VAL A 160 -1.06 14.80 -17.81
N GLY A 161 -2.05 15.65 -18.08
CA GLY A 161 -1.81 17.03 -18.54
C GLY A 161 -1.06 17.89 -17.51
N ALA A 162 -1.24 17.63 -16.21
CA ALA A 162 -0.64 18.42 -15.14
C ALA A 162 0.77 17.98 -14.74
N VAL A 163 1.04 16.68 -14.67
CA VAL A 163 2.32 16.15 -14.14
C VAL A 163 3.12 15.31 -15.13
N GLY A 164 2.61 15.14 -16.35
CA GLY A 164 3.16 14.26 -17.37
C GLY A 164 2.80 12.79 -17.16
N GLU A 165 2.84 12.02 -18.25
CA GLU A 165 2.40 10.62 -18.27
C GLU A 165 3.15 9.74 -17.27
N GLY A 166 4.47 9.89 -17.17
CA GLY A 166 5.30 9.08 -16.29
C GLY A 166 4.88 9.17 -14.82
N LYS A 167 4.76 10.37 -14.28
CA LYS A 167 4.32 10.61 -12.89
C LYS A 167 2.85 10.27 -12.68
N ALA A 168 2.00 10.52 -13.69
CA ALA A 168 0.60 10.13 -13.63
C ALA A 168 0.43 8.61 -13.50
N LEU A 169 1.22 7.81 -14.25
CA LEU A 169 1.27 6.35 -14.10
C LEU A 169 1.66 5.93 -12.68
N SER A 170 2.70 6.54 -12.11
CA SER A 170 3.12 6.30 -10.73
C SER A 170 1.98 6.58 -9.73
N ALA A 171 1.35 7.75 -9.82
CA ALA A 171 0.23 8.11 -8.93
C ALA A 171 -0.97 7.17 -9.07
N ARG A 172 -1.32 6.75 -10.30
CA ARG A 172 -2.36 5.74 -10.53
C ARG A 172 -2.00 4.40 -9.92
N ALA A 173 -0.75 3.96 -10.06
CA ALA A 173 -0.31 2.70 -9.48
C ALA A 173 -0.35 2.71 -7.95
N LEU A 174 -0.01 3.84 -7.30
CA LEU A 174 -0.22 4.02 -5.85
C LEU A 174 -1.69 3.87 -5.45
N CYS A 175 -2.61 4.45 -6.24
CA CYS A 175 -4.04 4.32 -5.98
C CYS A 175 -4.52 2.86 -6.10
N TRP A 176 -4.08 2.11 -7.10
CA TRP A 176 -4.36 0.67 -7.20
C TRP A 176 -3.74 -0.12 -6.05
N ALA A 177 -2.48 0.17 -5.70
CA ALA A 177 -1.78 -0.48 -4.60
C ALA A 177 -2.52 -0.29 -3.27
N LEU A 178 -2.99 0.92 -2.97
CA LEU A 178 -3.75 1.14 -1.74
C LEU A 178 -5.18 0.62 -1.81
N LEU A 179 -5.81 0.61 -2.98
CA LEU A 179 -7.10 -0.07 -3.13
C LEU A 179 -6.97 -1.57 -2.76
N TRP A 180 -5.92 -2.24 -3.23
CA TRP A 180 -5.61 -3.59 -2.77
C TRP A 180 -5.38 -3.64 -1.26
N GLY A 181 -4.53 -2.74 -0.73
CA GLY A 181 -4.15 -2.73 0.68
C GLY A 181 -5.35 -2.59 1.61
N LYS A 182 -6.26 -1.65 1.31
CA LYS A 182 -7.45 -1.40 2.13
C LYS A 182 -8.49 -2.50 2.02
N THR A 183 -8.75 -3.03 0.83
CA THR A 183 -9.71 -4.13 0.65
C THR A 183 -9.20 -5.40 1.33
N THR A 184 -7.91 -5.71 1.19
CA THR A 184 -7.29 -6.86 1.85
C THR A 184 -7.27 -6.70 3.37
N GLY A 185 -6.81 -5.57 3.88
CA GLY A 185 -6.71 -5.32 5.32
C GLY A 185 -8.07 -5.31 6.02
N ASN A 186 -9.10 -4.75 5.38
CA ASN A 186 -10.47 -4.81 5.92
C ASN A 186 -11.03 -6.23 5.90
N SER A 187 -10.73 -7.02 4.87
CA SER A 187 -11.12 -8.43 4.82
C SER A 187 -10.44 -9.24 5.92
N ILE A 188 -9.12 -9.06 6.12
CA ILE A 188 -8.39 -9.71 7.22
C ILE A 188 -8.97 -9.32 8.59
N ASN A 189 -9.32 -8.05 8.80
CA ASN A 189 -9.96 -7.60 10.03
C ASN A 189 -11.35 -8.24 10.24
N ASP A 190 -12.16 -8.38 9.18
CA ASP A 190 -13.46 -9.04 9.28
C ASP A 190 -13.30 -10.53 9.63
N VAL A 191 -12.42 -11.26 8.92
CA VAL A 191 -12.16 -12.67 9.22
C VAL A 191 -11.61 -12.86 10.64
N ARG A 192 -10.68 -12.00 11.08
CA ARG A 192 -10.20 -12.02 12.47
C ARG A 192 -11.32 -11.76 13.46
N GLY A 193 -12.22 -10.82 13.16
CA GLY A 193 -13.39 -10.51 13.97
C GLY A 193 -14.36 -11.69 14.07
N LYS A 194 -14.56 -12.44 12.98
CA LYS A 194 -15.33 -13.68 12.97
C LYS A 194 -14.66 -14.75 13.83
N LEU A 195 -13.36 -15.00 13.65
CA LEU A 195 -12.60 -16.02 14.41
C LEU A 195 -12.61 -15.75 15.92
N LEU A 196 -12.51 -14.48 16.34
CA LEU A 196 -12.49 -14.10 17.76
C LEU A 196 -13.88 -14.03 18.42
N ALA A 197 -14.96 -14.11 17.63
CA ALA A 197 -16.33 -14.05 18.13
C ALA A 197 -17.07 -15.37 17.81
N PRO A 198 -17.18 -16.32 18.76
CA PRO A 198 -17.79 -17.63 18.52
C PRO A 198 -19.17 -17.60 17.84
N ARG A 199 -19.98 -16.57 18.13
CA ARG A 199 -21.30 -16.36 17.52
C ARG A 199 -21.25 -16.12 16.00
N ARG A 200 -20.11 -15.67 15.47
CA ARG A 200 -19.91 -15.35 14.04
C ARG A 200 -19.17 -16.46 13.29
N TRP A 201 -18.86 -17.60 13.92
CA TRP A 201 -18.14 -18.70 13.25
C TRP A 201 -18.92 -19.28 12.06
N LEU A 202 -20.25 -19.26 12.13
CA LEU A 202 -21.12 -19.69 11.02
C LEU A 202 -21.08 -18.74 9.80
N GLU A 203 -20.53 -17.53 9.96
CA GLU A 203 -20.32 -16.56 8.87
C GLU A 203 -18.97 -16.76 8.14
N LEU A 204 -18.13 -17.69 8.60
CA LEU A 204 -16.84 -17.98 7.97
C LEU A 204 -17.06 -18.80 6.70
N THR A 205 -16.60 -18.26 5.59
CA THR A 205 -16.59 -18.98 4.31
C THR A 205 -15.22 -19.64 4.07
N PRO A 206 -15.13 -20.67 3.21
CA PRO A 206 -13.83 -21.22 2.79
C PRO A 206 -12.93 -20.15 2.16
N PHE A 207 -13.52 -19.18 1.44
CA PHE A 207 -12.77 -18.06 0.87
C PHE A 207 -12.18 -17.13 1.94
N ASP A 208 -12.94 -16.84 3.01
CA ASP A 208 -12.43 -16.08 4.16
C ASP A 208 -11.19 -16.74 4.78
N LEU A 209 -11.24 -18.06 4.98
CA LEU A 209 -10.14 -18.83 5.54
C LEU A 209 -8.93 -18.86 4.61
N LEU A 210 -9.13 -19.05 3.31
CA LEU A 210 -8.07 -19.01 2.31
C LEU A 210 -7.39 -17.63 2.28
N LEU A 211 -8.18 -16.57 2.26
CA LEU A 211 -7.68 -15.20 2.27
C LEU A 211 -6.89 -14.91 3.55
N PHE A 212 -7.40 -15.34 4.71
CA PHE A 212 -6.73 -15.14 5.99
C PHE A 212 -5.44 -15.96 6.10
N LEU A 213 -5.42 -17.19 5.60
CA LEU A 213 -4.20 -18.00 5.57
C LEU A 213 -3.13 -17.37 4.66
N TYR A 214 -3.53 -16.84 3.51
CA TYR A 214 -2.59 -16.25 2.55
C TYR A 214 -2.09 -14.86 2.96
N TYR A 215 -2.99 -13.93 3.35
CA TYR A 215 -2.63 -12.54 3.67
C TYR A 215 -2.51 -12.23 5.16
N GLY A 216 -3.05 -13.07 6.05
CA GLY A 216 -2.98 -12.85 7.50
C GLY A 216 -1.55 -12.65 8.01
N PRO A 217 -0.57 -13.50 7.64
CA PRO A 217 0.83 -13.30 8.04
C PRO A 217 1.41 -11.96 7.59
N LEU A 218 1.12 -11.53 6.36
CA LEU A 218 1.56 -10.24 5.84
C LEU A 218 1.01 -9.07 6.68
N PHE A 219 -0.28 -9.09 6.98
CA PHE A 219 -0.93 -8.03 7.77
C PHE A 219 -0.53 -8.05 9.25
N LEU A 220 -0.12 -9.20 9.78
CA LEU A 220 0.53 -9.27 11.09
C LEU A 220 1.87 -8.53 11.08
N VAL A 221 2.73 -8.79 10.08
CA VAL A 221 4.01 -8.09 9.92
C VAL A 221 3.81 -6.59 9.75
N ILE A 222 2.84 -6.15 8.93
CA ILE A 222 2.49 -4.73 8.79
C ILE A 222 2.11 -4.13 10.15
N GLY A 223 1.33 -4.85 10.97
CA GLY A 223 1.00 -4.41 12.33
C GLY A 223 2.23 -4.18 13.22
N LEU A 224 3.24 -5.05 13.14
CA LEU A 224 4.50 -4.88 13.85
C LEU A 224 5.32 -3.71 13.32
N VAL A 225 5.42 -3.56 11.99
CA VAL A 225 6.11 -2.44 11.34
C VAL A 225 5.47 -1.11 11.76
N ASN A 226 4.14 -1.01 11.79
CA ASN A 226 3.43 0.18 12.25
C ASN A 226 3.82 0.57 13.70
N ALA A 227 3.93 -0.43 14.59
CA ALA A 227 4.34 -0.18 15.97
C ALA A 227 5.77 0.38 16.07
N VAL A 228 6.69 -0.08 15.20
CA VAL A 228 8.06 0.44 15.12
C VAL A 228 8.08 1.86 14.52
N LEU A 229 7.38 2.08 13.40
CA LEU A 229 7.35 3.37 12.70
C LEU A 229 6.73 4.50 13.55
N ALA A 230 5.82 4.18 14.47
CA ALA A 230 5.26 5.14 15.42
C ALA A 230 6.32 5.86 16.29
N LYS A 231 7.53 5.30 16.38
CA LYS A 231 8.67 5.88 17.10
C LYS A 231 9.75 6.44 16.17
N ALA A 232 9.64 6.25 14.86
CA ALA A 232 10.64 6.69 13.90
C ALA A 232 10.65 8.22 13.76
N PRO A 233 11.81 8.87 13.70
CA PRO A 233 11.90 10.31 13.46
C PRO A 233 11.54 10.66 12.01
N GLN A 234 11.48 11.95 11.70
CA GLN A 234 11.47 12.40 10.30
C GLN A 234 12.75 11.93 9.60
N VAL A 235 12.64 11.58 8.32
CA VAL A 235 13.78 11.04 7.57
C VAL A 235 13.98 11.81 6.26
N PRO A 236 15.21 11.87 5.74
CA PRO A 236 15.46 12.42 4.42
C PRO A 236 14.66 11.72 3.32
N ALA A 237 14.37 12.45 2.24
CA ALA A 237 13.53 11.94 1.15
C ALA A 237 14.02 10.61 0.55
N TRP A 238 15.34 10.44 0.41
CA TRP A 238 15.93 9.21 -0.14
C TRP A 238 15.73 8.00 0.79
N VAL A 239 15.71 8.20 2.11
CA VAL A 239 15.42 7.13 3.09
C VAL A 239 13.95 6.73 2.98
N SER A 240 13.04 7.70 2.88
CA SER A 240 11.62 7.43 2.70
C SER A 240 11.32 6.71 1.39
N ALA A 241 11.96 7.11 0.28
CA ALA A 241 11.88 6.40 -0.98
C ALA A 241 12.42 4.95 -0.87
N GLY A 242 13.57 4.77 -0.23
CA GLY A 242 14.14 3.44 0.03
C GLY A 242 13.21 2.54 0.85
N LEU A 243 12.59 3.08 1.90
CA LEU A 243 11.59 2.37 2.69
C LEU A 243 10.37 1.97 1.83
N GLY A 244 9.92 2.85 0.94
CA GLY A 244 8.87 2.54 -0.03
C GLY A 244 9.23 1.37 -0.96
N VAL A 245 10.47 1.32 -1.46
CA VAL A 245 10.99 0.19 -2.25
C VAL A 245 11.01 -1.10 -1.43
N VAL A 246 11.46 -1.04 -0.17
CA VAL A 246 11.49 -2.21 0.72
C VAL A 246 10.08 -2.73 0.99
N LEU A 247 9.13 -1.85 1.27
CA LEU A 247 7.73 -2.21 1.50
C LEU A 247 7.03 -2.72 0.23
N TRP A 248 7.46 -2.26 -0.94
CA TRP A 248 6.96 -2.76 -2.23
C TRP A 248 7.26 -4.24 -2.44
N VAL A 249 8.43 -4.75 -2.01
CA VAL A 249 8.85 -6.15 -2.25
C VAL A 249 7.83 -7.18 -1.74
N PRO A 250 7.45 -7.23 -0.45
CA PRO A 250 6.51 -8.22 0.04
C PRO A 250 5.13 -8.07 -0.63
N GLN A 251 4.69 -6.85 -0.92
CA GLN A 251 3.44 -6.60 -1.64
C GLN A 251 3.50 -7.14 -3.07
N ALA A 252 4.60 -6.90 -3.79
CA ALA A 252 4.82 -7.36 -5.15
C ALA A 252 4.84 -8.89 -5.23
N VAL A 253 5.51 -9.56 -4.29
CA VAL A 253 5.52 -11.02 -4.20
C VAL A 253 4.08 -11.56 -4.12
N HIS A 254 3.28 -11.08 -3.18
CA HIS A 254 1.92 -11.62 -3.01
C HIS A 254 0.98 -11.27 -4.16
N LEU A 255 1.08 -10.04 -4.69
CA LEU A 255 0.27 -9.58 -5.82
C LEU A 255 0.62 -10.30 -7.12
N LEU A 256 1.91 -10.57 -7.36
CA LEU A 256 2.37 -11.29 -8.53
C LEU A 256 1.82 -12.71 -8.53
N PHE A 257 2.01 -13.46 -7.44
CA PHE A 257 1.53 -14.84 -7.36
C PHE A 257 -0.01 -14.92 -7.45
N ALA A 258 -0.73 -14.11 -6.69
CA ALA A 258 -2.20 -14.08 -6.77
C ALA A 258 -2.70 -13.63 -8.15
N GLY A 259 -2.02 -12.69 -8.80
CA GLY A 259 -2.32 -12.23 -10.15
C GLY A 259 -2.10 -13.30 -11.20
N LEU A 260 -0.98 -14.03 -11.15
CA LEU A 260 -0.67 -15.14 -12.07
C LEU A 260 -1.67 -16.30 -11.90
N ILE A 261 -1.99 -16.68 -10.66
CA ILE A 261 -3.01 -17.71 -10.40
C ILE A 261 -4.37 -17.26 -10.95
N SER A 262 -4.75 -16.01 -10.72
CA SER A 262 -6.02 -15.46 -11.21
C SER A 262 -6.09 -15.42 -12.74
N LEU A 263 -4.97 -15.08 -13.39
CA LEU A 263 -4.85 -15.12 -14.85
C LEU A 263 -4.97 -16.55 -15.38
N ALA A 264 -4.25 -17.50 -14.78
CA ALA A 264 -4.28 -18.91 -15.17
C ALA A 264 -5.70 -19.48 -15.03
N LEU A 265 -6.38 -19.25 -13.90
CA LEU A 265 -7.76 -19.67 -13.69
C LEU A 265 -8.71 -19.10 -14.74
N ARG A 266 -8.54 -17.82 -15.11
CA ARG A 266 -9.36 -17.19 -16.15
C ARG A 266 -9.13 -17.80 -17.53
N LEU A 267 -7.88 -18.06 -17.89
CA LEU A 267 -7.52 -18.68 -19.17
C LEU A 267 -8.02 -20.13 -19.26
N LEU A 268 -7.94 -20.89 -18.17
CA LEU A 268 -8.42 -22.28 -18.11
C LEU A 268 -9.95 -22.38 -18.08
N ALA A 269 -10.64 -21.42 -17.46
CA ALA A 269 -12.11 -21.39 -17.43
C ALA A 269 -12.74 -20.84 -18.73
N SER A 270 -12.01 -20.01 -19.49
CA SER A 270 -12.50 -19.41 -20.74
C SER A 270 -13.03 -20.42 -21.78
N PRO A 271 -12.37 -21.56 -22.06
CA PRO A 271 -12.87 -22.52 -23.04
C PRO A 271 -14.05 -23.38 -22.54
N VAL A 272 -14.30 -23.43 -21.23
CA VAL A 272 -15.28 -24.37 -20.64
C VAL A 272 -16.68 -23.75 -20.51
N VAL A 273 -16.80 -22.42 -20.50
CA VAL A 273 -18.05 -21.78 -20.05
C VAL A 273 -18.69 -20.83 -21.06
N GLY A 274 -18.01 -20.43 -22.15
CA GLY A 274 -18.56 -19.41 -23.08
C GLY A 274 -18.96 -18.09 -22.37
N LEU A 275 -18.54 -17.94 -21.11
CA LEU A 275 -18.87 -16.83 -20.24
C LEU A 275 -17.77 -15.79 -20.42
N SER A 276 -18.11 -14.72 -21.12
CA SER A 276 -17.37 -13.47 -21.03
C SER A 276 -17.63 -12.86 -19.64
N LEU A 277 -16.89 -13.31 -18.62
CA LEU A 277 -16.81 -12.67 -17.29
C LEU A 277 -15.77 -11.55 -17.30
#